data_AF-A0A2T0VUE4-F1
#
_entry.id   AF-A0A2T0VUE4-F1
#
_cell.length_a   1.000
_cell.length_b   1.000
_cell.length_c   1.000
_cell.angle_alpha   90.00
_cell.angle_beta   90.00
_cell.angle_gamma   90.00
#
_symmetry.space_group_name_H-M   'P 1'
#
loop_
_entity.id
_entity.type
_entity.pdbx_description
1 polymer ?
#
loop_
_entity_poly.entity_id
_entity_poly.type
_entity_poly.pdbx_seq_one_letter_code
_entity_poly.pdbx_strand_id
1 'polypeptide(L)'
;MTFPEWTKPGVYGALVGAVAVSILGFTWGGWTTAGSADEMAQSFAADEVTLAMVPVCLNLSEADTERTTKLATLQEASSFQRRKAMMETGWATLPGTDTPSRDLADACLAGLELDGS
;
A
#
# COMPACT_ATOMS: atom_id res chain seq x y z
N MET A 1 -19.18 -43.65 28.76
CA MET A 1 -18.35 -44.04 27.59
C MET A 1 -16.91 -44.17 28.07
N THR A 2 -16.31 -45.35 27.98
CA THR A 2 -14.92 -45.61 28.36
C THR A 2 -14.03 -45.48 27.12
N PHE A 3 -13.17 -44.46 27.10
CA PHE A 3 -12.21 -44.30 26.00
C PHE A 3 -11.06 -45.31 26.14
N PRO A 4 -10.67 -46.02 25.05
CA PRO A 4 -9.57 -46.97 25.06
C PRO A 4 -8.21 -46.30 25.33
N GLU A 5 -7.30 -47.04 25.95
CA GLU A 5 -5.98 -46.56 26.40
C GLU A 5 -5.06 -46.05 25.27
N TRP A 6 -5.26 -46.51 24.02
CA TRP A 6 -4.57 -45.99 22.83
C TRP A 6 -4.96 -44.56 22.45
N THR A 7 -6.03 -44.02 23.03
CA THR A 7 -6.53 -42.68 22.66
C THR A 7 -5.56 -41.60 23.15
N LYS A 8 -4.90 -41.83 24.30
CA LYS A 8 -3.94 -40.89 24.89
C LYS A 8 -2.78 -40.56 23.93
N PRO A 9 -1.99 -41.53 23.43
CA PRO A 9 -0.91 -41.26 22.50
C PRO A 9 -1.41 -40.73 21.15
N GLY A 10 -2.59 -41.16 20.67
CA GLY A 10 -3.19 -40.64 19.44
C GLY A 10 -3.48 -39.14 19.49
N VAL A 11 -4.01 -38.64 20.61
CA VAL A 11 -4.27 -37.20 20.79
C VAL A 11 -2.97 -36.39 20.78
N TYR A 12 -1.90 -36.85 21.43
CA TYR A 12 -0.61 -36.16 21.41
C TYR A 12 0.00 -36.15 19.99
N GLY A 13 -0.09 -37.25 19.26
CA GLY A 13 0.37 -37.31 17.87
C GLY A 13 -0.38 -36.33 16.95
N ALA A 14 -1.70 -36.22 17.11
CA ALA A 14 -2.50 -35.26 16.36
C ALA A 14 -2.12 -33.79 16.66
N LEU A 15 -1.87 -33.45 17.93
CA LEU A 15 -1.44 -32.11 18.32
C LEU A 15 -0.06 -31.76 17.73
N VAL A 16 0.91 -32.66 17.86
CA VAL A 16 2.27 -32.45 17.30
C VAL A 16 2.22 -32.36 15.77
N GLY A 17 1.43 -33.22 15.12
CA GLY A 17 1.24 -33.19 13.67
C GLY A 17 0.61 -31.87 13.20
N ALA A 18 -0.43 -31.39 13.87
CA ALA A 18 -1.07 -30.11 13.55
C ALA A 18 -0.10 -28.93 13.65
N VAL A 19 0.72 -28.89 14.71
CA VAL A 19 1.75 -27.85 14.89
C VAL A 19 2.79 -27.94 13.78
N ALA A 20 3.30 -29.14 13.48
CA ALA A 20 4.31 -29.34 12.43
C ALA A 20 3.80 -28.91 11.05
N VAL A 21 2.58 -29.32 10.67
CA VAL A 21 1.95 -28.93 9.41
C VAL A 21 1.73 -27.42 9.34
N SER A 22 1.29 -26.80 10.44
CA SER A 22 1.09 -25.34 10.49
C SER A 22 2.42 -24.61 10.25
N ILE A 23 3.48 -24.99 10.96
CA ILE A 23 4.80 -24.35 10.80
C ILE A 23 5.30 -24.46 9.35
N LEU A 24 5.24 -25.65 8.77
CA LEU A 24 5.66 -25.88 7.38
C LEU A 24 4.79 -25.10 6.39
N GLY A 25 3.47 -25.10 6.59
CA GLY A 25 2.51 -24.39 5.76
C GLY A 25 2.74 -22.87 5.77
N PHE A 26 2.86 -22.26 6.94
CA PHE A 26 3.05 -20.82 7.08
C PHE A 26 4.48 -20.32 6.78
N THR A 27 5.50 -21.19 6.91
CA THR A 27 6.90 -20.77 6.65
C THR A 27 7.30 -20.98 5.20
N TRP A 28 6.96 -22.13 4.61
CA TRP A 28 7.44 -22.51 3.27
C TRP A 28 6.30 -22.80 2.28
N GLY A 29 5.18 -23.31 2.76
CA GLY A 29 4.00 -23.61 1.94
C GLY A 29 3.22 -22.39 1.46
N GLY A 30 3.60 -21.18 1.88
CA GLY A 30 2.93 -19.93 1.51
C GLY A 30 1.51 -19.80 2.06
N TRP A 31 1.16 -20.55 3.12
CA TRP A 31 -0.13 -20.38 3.76
C TRP A 31 -0.20 -18.99 4.38
N THR A 32 -1.33 -18.34 4.17
CA THR A 32 -1.67 -17.06 4.77
C THR A 32 -3.08 -17.16 5.33
N THR A 33 -3.39 -16.36 6.33
CA THR A 33 -4.76 -16.29 6.86
C THR A 33 -5.63 -15.47 5.93
N ALA A 34 -6.94 -15.71 5.93
CA ALA A 34 -7.87 -14.96 5.08
C ALA A 34 -7.79 -13.45 5.33
N GLY A 35 -7.64 -13.01 6.59
CA GLY A 35 -7.49 -11.60 6.93
C GLY A 35 -6.21 -10.98 6.37
N SER A 36 -5.08 -11.67 6.49
CA SER A 36 -3.80 -11.21 5.91
C SER A 36 -3.83 -11.20 4.38
N ALA A 37 -4.51 -12.16 3.75
CA ALA A 37 -4.70 -12.17 2.30
C ALA A 37 -5.54 -10.99 1.82
N ASP A 38 -6.60 -10.66 2.54
CA ASP A 38 -7.47 -9.53 2.24
C ASP A 38 -6.74 -8.19 2.40
N GLU A 39 -6.00 -8.01 3.51
CA GLU A 39 -5.17 -6.82 3.74
C GLU A 39 -4.12 -6.64 2.63
N MET A 40 -3.43 -7.72 2.24
CA MET A 40 -2.46 -7.71 1.15
C MET A 40 -3.11 -7.36 -0.20
N ALA A 41 -4.32 -7.84 -0.46
CA ALA A 41 -5.04 -7.52 -1.69
C ALA A 41 -5.46 -6.05 -1.73
N GLN A 42 -5.94 -5.51 -0.60
CA GLN A 42 -6.33 -4.11 -0.48
C GLN A 42 -5.13 -3.16 -0.61
N SER A 43 -4.00 -3.47 0.04
CA SER A 43 -2.78 -2.66 -0.08
C SER A 43 -2.24 -2.67 -1.51
N PHE A 44 -2.16 -3.84 -2.14
CA PHE A 44 -1.73 -3.96 -3.53
C PHE A 44 -2.63 -3.19 -4.48
N ALA A 45 -3.95 -3.26 -4.29
CA ALA A 45 -4.89 -2.49 -5.09
C ALA A 45 -4.71 -0.97 -4.89
N ALA A 46 -4.51 -0.51 -3.66
CA ALA A 46 -4.28 0.91 -3.38
C ALA A 46 -2.97 1.43 -4.01
N ASP A 47 -1.90 0.64 -3.93
CA ASP A 47 -0.59 0.98 -4.53
C ASP A 47 -0.67 1.03 -6.06
N GLU A 48 -1.27 0.02 -6.70
CA GLU A 48 -1.41 -0.04 -8.15
C GLU A 48 -2.32 1.08 -8.69
N VAL A 49 -3.42 1.39 -7.99
CA VAL A 49 -4.27 2.54 -8.33
C VAL A 49 -3.48 3.84 -8.22
N THR A 50 -2.66 3.99 -7.17
CA THR A 50 -1.81 5.16 -6.99
C THR A 50 -0.83 5.31 -8.15
N LEU A 51 -0.12 4.24 -8.52
CA LEU A 51 0.82 4.23 -9.64
C LEU A 51 0.14 4.53 -10.97
N ALA A 52 -1.03 3.95 -11.22
CA ALA A 52 -1.84 4.21 -12.41
C ALA A 52 -2.35 5.65 -12.50
N MET A 53 -2.44 6.35 -11.35
CA MET A 53 -2.92 7.73 -11.26
C MET A 53 -1.80 8.77 -11.31
N VAL A 54 -0.54 8.38 -11.17
CA VAL A 54 0.62 9.25 -11.42
C VAL A 54 0.53 9.95 -12.79
N PRO A 55 0.30 9.26 -13.93
CA PRO A 55 0.18 9.95 -15.22
C PRO A 55 -0.99 10.93 -15.29
N VAL A 56 -2.07 10.69 -14.53
CA VAL A 56 -3.19 11.65 -14.41
C VAL A 56 -2.72 12.91 -13.67
N CYS A 57 -2.01 12.76 -12.55
CA CYS A 57 -1.45 13.88 -11.82
C CYS A 57 -0.48 14.71 -12.68
N LEU A 58 0.39 14.06 -13.46
CA LEU A 58 1.31 14.75 -14.37
C LEU A 58 0.57 15.53 -15.46
N ASN A 59 -0.47 14.94 -16.06
CA ASN A 59 -1.30 15.61 -17.05
C ASN A 59 -2.06 16.81 -16.45
N LEU A 60 -2.60 16.68 -15.24
CA LEU A 60 -3.21 17.80 -14.51
C LEU A 60 -2.21 18.93 -14.26
N SER A 61 -0.97 18.59 -13.89
CA SER A 61 0.10 19.56 -13.74
C SER A 61 0.47 20.23 -15.06
N GLU A 62 0.42 19.53 -16.20
CA GLU A 62 0.69 20.10 -17.53
C GLU A 62 -0.41 21.02 -18.02
N ALA A 63 -1.67 20.70 -17.72
CA ALA A 63 -2.82 21.51 -18.07
C ALA A 63 -3.00 22.75 -17.17
N ASP A 64 -2.31 22.80 -16.02
CA ASP A 64 -2.44 23.88 -15.06
C ASP A 64 -1.77 25.17 -15.54
N THR A 65 -2.54 26.26 -15.58
CA THR A 65 -2.03 27.59 -15.97
C THR A 65 -1.04 28.15 -14.93
N GLU A 66 -1.17 27.76 -13.66
CA GLU A 66 -0.31 28.16 -12.56
C GLU A 66 0.80 27.14 -12.25
N ARG A 67 1.05 26.20 -13.17
CA ARG A 67 2.07 25.14 -13.03
C ARG A 67 3.40 25.67 -12.53
N THR A 68 3.94 26.72 -13.15
CA THR A 68 5.27 27.27 -12.82
C THR A 68 5.34 27.79 -11.38
N THR A 69 4.32 28.53 -10.95
CA THR A 69 4.22 29.06 -9.58
C THR A 69 4.08 27.93 -8.55
N LYS A 70 3.23 26.94 -8.84
CA LYS A 70 3.02 25.78 -7.97
C LYS A 70 4.28 24.92 -7.86
N LEU A 71 4.97 24.64 -8.98
CA LEU A 71 6.24 23.90 -8.98
C LEU A 71 7.32 24.63 -8.18
N ALA A 72 7.45 25.96 -8.33
CA ALA A 72 8.38 26.75 -7.53
C ALA A 72 8.09 26.62 -6.02
N THR A 73 6.81 26.66 -5.64
CA THR A 73 6.39 26.48 -4.24
C THR A 73 6.74 25.07 -3.73
N LEU A 74 6.57 24.03 -4.55
CA LEU A 74 6.94 22.66 -4.20
C LEU A 74 8.45 22.47 -4.06
N GLN A 75 9.23 23.16 -4.90
CA GLN A 75 10.68 23.15 -4.85
C GLN A 75 11.20 23.80 -3.56
N GLU A 76 10.63 24.95 -3.20
CA GLU A 76 10.98 25.71 -1.99
C GLU A 76 10.50 25.02 -0.70
N ALA A 77 9.44 24.22 -0.79
CA ALA A 77 8.93 23.48 0.36
C ALA A 77 9.96 22.47 0.89
N SER A 78 10.12 22.43 2.22
CA SER A 78 10.93 21.42 2.90
C SER A 78 10.37 20.01 2.64
N SER A 79 11.20 18.98 2.75
CA SER A 79 10.78 17.58 2.53
C SER A 79 9.54 17.17 3.33
N PHE A 80 9.39 17.68 4.56
CA PHE A 80 8.23 17.44 5.41
C PHE A 80 6.96 18.15 4.94
N GLN A 81 7.10 19.33 4.31
CA GLN A 81 5.98 20.15 3.83
C GLN A 81 5.63 19.89 2.37
N ARG A 82 6.57 19.37 1.58
CA ARG A 82 6.44 19.18 0.13
C ARG A 82 5.21 18.32 -0.23
N ARG A 83 4.96 17.23 0.51
CA ARG A 83 3.74 16.43 0.37
C ARG A 83 2.47 17.25 0.61
N LYS A 84 2.46 18.09 1.65
CA LYS A 84 1.31 18.93 1.98
C LYS A 84 1.07 19.99 0.92
N ALA A 85 2.11 20.69 0.49
CA ALA A 85 2.05 21.64 -0.60
C ALA A 85 1.56 20.98 -1.90
N MET A 86 1.97 19.73 -2.18
CA MET A 86 1.50 18.97 -3.34
C MET A 86 0.01 18.63 -3.26
N MET A 87 -0.52 18.32 -2.08
CA MET A 87 -1.96 18.14 -1.91
C MET A 87 -2.74 19.45 -2.09
N GLU A 88 -2.15 20.58 -1.69
CA GLU A 88 -2.75 21.92 -1.84
C GLU A 88 -2.80 22.38 -3.31
N THR A 89 -1.98 21.84 -4.21
CA THR A 89 -2.09 22.13 -5.66
C THR A 89 -3.35 21.57 -6.29
N GLY A 90 -3.94 20.53 -5.68
CA GLY A 90 -5.07 19.76 -6.19
C GLY A 90 -4.68 18.61 -7.12
N TRP A 91 -3.42 18.53 -7.57
CA TRP A 91 -2.98 17.53 -8.56
C TRP A 91 -2.99 16.09 -8.02
N ALA A 92 -2.87 15.93 -6.70
CA ALA A 92 -2.89 14.64 -6.02
C ALA A 92 -4.30 14.17 -5.62
N THR A 93 -5.35 14.63 -6.32
CA THR A 93 -6.74 14.25 -6.05
C THR A 93 -7.20 13.21 -7.07
N LEU A 94 -7.74 12.09 -6.59
CA LEU A 94 -8.23 11.02 -7.47
C LEU A 94 -9.51 11.48 -8.19
N PRO A 95 -9.68 11.15 -9.49
CA PRO A 95 -10.93 11.44 -10.20
C PRO A 95 -12.15 10.86 -9.48
N GLY A 96 -13.15 11.70 -9.22
CA GLY A 96 -14.36 11.31 -8.48
C GLY A 96 -14.25 11.40 -6.96
N THR A 97 -13.16 11.96 -6.43
CA THR A 97 -13.00 12.28 -5.00
C THR A 97 -12.70 13.77 -4.83
N ASP A 98 -13.08 14.33 -3.68
CA ASP A 98 -12.76 15.72 -3.31
C ASP A 98 -11.57 15.80 -2.34
N THR A 99 -11.01 14.65 -1.94
CA THR A 99 -9.94 14.55 -0.94
C THR A 99 -8.61 14.21 -1.60
N PRO A 100 -7.56 15.02 -1.40
CA PRO A 100 -6.22 14.70 -1.88
C PRO A 100 -5.67 13.42 -1.24
N SER A 101 -5.05 12.55 -2.05
CA SER A 101 -4.35 11.34 -1.60
C SER A 101 -2.90 11.65 -1.28
N ARG A 102 -2.43 11.18 -0.12
CA ARG A 102 -1.04 11.35 0.33
C ARG A 102 -0.08 10.50 -0.47
N ASP A 103 -0.49 9.27 -0.79
CA ASP A 103 0.34 8.32 -1.53
C ASP A 103 0.49 8.77 -2.98
N LEU A 104 -0.59 9.31 -3.57
CA LEU A 104 -0.53 9.94 -4.90
C LEU A 104 0.31 11.22 -4.90
N ALA A 105 0.25 12.02 -3.84
CA ALA A 105 1.10 13.21 -3.72
C ALA A 105 2.58 12.82 -3.72
N ASP A 106 2.98 11.80 -2.96
CA ASP A 106 4.37 11.33 -2.92
C ASP A 106 4.81 10.73 -4.26
N ALA A 107 3.98 9.87 -4.87
CA ALA A 107 4.28 9.25 -6.15
C ALA A 107 4.37 10.28 -7.29
N CYS A 108 3.50 11.29 -7.30
CA CYS A 108 3.53 12.34 -8.30
C CYS A 108 4.71 13.30 -8.10
N LEU A 109 5.09 13.61 -6.85
CA LEU A 109 6.32 14.36 -6.56
C LEU A 109 7.55 13.63 -7.09
N ALA A 110 7.61 12.31 -6.95
CA ALA A 110 8.69 11.50 -7.51
C ALA A 110 8.71 11.55 -9.05
N GLY A 111 7.54 11.52 -9.70
CA GLY A 111 7.42 11.62 -11.16
C GLY A 111 7.67 13.00 -11.76
N LEU A 112 7.50 14.08 -10.97
CA LEU A 112 7.78 15.45 -11.40
C LEU A 112 9.28 15.79 -11.43
N GLU A 113 10.14 14.91 -10.92
CA GLU A 113 11.61 15.08 -10.89
C GLU A 113 12.02 16.50 -10.47
N LEU A 114 11.35 17.05 -9.44
CA LEU A 114 11.53 18.43 -9.02
C LEU A 114 13.00 18.74 -8.70
N ASP A 115 13.69 17.78 -8.11
CA ASP A 115 15.13 17.83 -7.93
C ASP A 115 15.78 17.37 -9.23
N GLY A 116 15.86 18.27 -10.22
CA GLY A 116 16.50 18.01 -11.50
C GLY A 116 17.88 17.38 -11.30
N SER A 117 18.13 16.28 -12.01
CA SER A 117 19.44 15.64 -12.14
C SER A 117 20.52 16.61 -12.60
#